data_AF-A0A932XZ56-F1
#
_entry.id   AF-A0A932XZ56-F1
#
_cell.length_a   1.000
_cell.length_b   1.000
_cell.length_c   1.000
_cell.angle_alpha   90.00
_cell.angle_beta   90.00
_cell.angle_gamma   90.00
#
_symmetry.space_group_name_H-M   'P 1'
#
loop_
_entity.id
_entity.type
_entity.pdbx_description
1 polymer ?
#
loop_
_entity_poly.entity_id
_entity_poly.type
_entity_poly.pdbx_seq_one_letter_code
_entity_poly.pdbx_strand_id
1 'polypeptide(L)'
;MQFEKIGERSHPYMVTFEGDEIEVAKAVFREEMFHHAKKGNVGSISDYDVRMADWDVLSETLPTKIINAIDFAQKFEDFYDATDDAIVEIALESGTPPFLNDEIVLRRTMGKQALELASKIKQEVAKQTGLGEVDISQIDIDAGISSLLNGERSTEEDSDEA
;
A
#
# COMPACT_ATOMS: atom_id res chain seq x y z
N MET A 1 -8.19 -4.12 12.66
CA MET A 1 -6.71 -4.14 12.50
C MET A 1 -6.03 -3.81 13.82
N GLN A 2 -5.02 -4.58 14.20
CA GLN A 2 -4.10 -4.28 15.31
C GLN A 2 -2.70 -4.07 14.74
N PHE A 3 -1.90 -3.17 15.34
CA PHE A 3 -0.56 -2.84 14.86
C PHE A 3 0.38 -2.73 16.07
N GLU A 4 1.42 -3.56 16.10
CA GLU A 4 2.28 -3.75 17.26
C GLU A 4 3.77 -3.70 16.89
N LYS A 5 4.59 -3.04 17.72
CA LYS A 5 6.04 -3.10 17.60
C LYS A 5 6.55 -4.38 18.25
N ILE A 6 7.21 -5.24 17.49
CA ILE A 6 7.67 -6.56 17.99
C ILE A 6 9.18 -6.65 18.23
N GLY A 7 9.92 -5.54 18.03
CA GLY A 7 11.34 -5.44 18.39
C GLY A 7 12.30 -6.22 17.48
N GLU A 8 11.81 -6.83 16.40
CA GLU A 8 12.62 -7.54 15.42
C GLU A 8 13.21 -6.55 14.40
N ARG A 9 14.54 -6.57 14.19
CA ARG A 9 15.22 -5.55 13.38
C ARG A 9 14.81 -5.56 11.91
N SER A 10 14.54 -6.75 11.35
CA SER A 10 14.12 -6.93 9.96
C SER A 10 12.62 -6.77 9.75
N HIS A 11 11.82 -6.92 10.81
CA HIS A 11 10.36 -6.83 10.79
C HIS A 11 9.89 -6.11 12.06
N PRO A 12 10.12 -4.80 12.18
CA PRO A 12 9.89 -4.08 13.44
C PRO A 12 8.42 -4.05 13.85
N TYR A 13 7.51 -4.28 12.91
CA TYR A 13 6.07 -4.18 13.10
C TYR A 13 5.34 -5.47 12.75
N MET A 14 4.30 -5.74 13.52
CA MET A 14 3.33 -6.81 13.30
C MET A 14 1.95 -6.18 13.12
N VAL A 15 1.22 -6.62 12.10
CA VAL A 15 -0.13 -6.15 11.80
C VAL A 15 -1.06 -7.33 11.75
N THR A 16 -2.14 -7.24 12.51
CA THR A 16 -3.19 -8.26 12.55
C THR A 16 -4.42 -7.72 11.83
N PHE A 17 -4.88 -8.44 10.81
CA PHE A 17 -6.12 -8.16 10.10
C PHE A 17 -7.24 -9.08 10.59
N GLU A 18 -8.47 -8.56 10.60
CA GLU A 18 -9.65 -9.29 11.05
C GLU A 18 -10.84 -9.06 10.10
N GLY A 19 -11.68 -10.08 9.92
CA GLY A 19 -12.90 -9.98 9.11
C GLY A 19 -12.63 -9.51 7.68
N ASP A 20 -13.38 -8.50 7.23
CA ASP A 20 -13.30 -7.96 5.87
C ASP A 20 -11.92 -7.39 5.49
N GLU A 21 -11.10 -7.00 6.48
CA GLU A 21 -9.75 -6.49 6.23
C GLU A 21 -8.85 -7.56 5.58
N ILE A 22 -9.10 -8.84 5.86
CA ILE A 22 -8.37 -9.98 5.28
C ILE A 22 -8.65 -10.07 3.78
N GLU A 23 -9.90 -9.91 3.37
CA GLU A 23 -10.30 -9.99 1.96
C GLU A 23 -9.77 -8.80 1.15
N VAL A 24 -9.71 -7.61 1.76
CA VAL A 24 -9.06 -6.44 1.15
C VAL A 24 -7.58 -6.69 0.96
N ALA A 25 -6.87 -7.17 1.99
CA ALA A 25 -5.45 -7.48 1.88
C ALA A 25 -5.20 -8.53 0.78
N LYS A 26 -5.95 -9.63 0.75
CA LYS A 26 -5.84 -10.66 -0.30
C LYS A 26 -6.02 -10.07 -1.70
N ALA A 27 -7.01 -9.20 -1.89
CA ALA A 27 -7.25 -8.58 -3.19
C ALA A 27 -6.09 -7.70 -3.65
N VAL A 28 -5.54 -6.87 -2.75
CA VAL A 28 -4.36 -6.03 -3.03
C VAL A 28 -3.19 -6.88 -3.52
N PHE A 29 -2.84 -7.93 -2.76
CA PHE A 29 -1.69 -8.78 -3.10
C PHE A 29 -1.92 -9.63 -4.36
N ARG A 30 -3.14 -10.12 -4.60
CA ARG A 30 -3.49 -10.83 -5.84
C ARG A 30 -3.35 -9.94 -7.07
N GLU A 31 -3.82 -8.70 -6.97
CA GLU A 31 -3.73 -7.76 -8.08
C GLU A 31 -2.29 -7.33 -8.37
N GLU A 32 -1.51 -7.09 -7.33
CA GLU A 32 -0.10 -6.79 -7.47
C GLU A 32 0.66 -7.94 -8.15
N MET A 33 0.41 -9.18 -7.71
CA MET A 33 0.95 -10.38 -8.36
C MET A 33 0.52 -10.49 -9.83
N PHE A 34 -0.75 -10.21 -10.12
CA PHE A 34 -1.25 -10.17 -11.49
C PHE A 34 -0.53 -9.12 -12.34
N HIS A 35 -0.32 -7.91 -11.81
CA HIS A 35 0.42 -6.85 -12.51
C HIS A 35 1.89 -7.21 -12.74
N HIS A 36 2.56 -7.81 -11.75
CA HIS A 36 3.93 -8.32 -11.93
C HIS A 36 3.98 -9.39 -13.02
N ALA A 37 3.03 -10.32 -13.03
CA ALA A 37 2.93 -11.34 -14.07
C ALA A 37 2.66 -10.75 -15.46
N LYS A 38 1.70 -9.82 -15.60
CA LYS A 38 1.36 -9.13 -16.86
C LYS A 38 2.55 -8.36 -17.44
N LYS A 39 3.40 -7.78 -16.58
CA LYS A 39 4.63 -7.06 -16.96
C LYS A 39 5.84 -7.97 -17.23
N GLY A 40 5.70 -9.30 -17.10
CA GLY A 40 6.81 -10.25 -17.24
C GLY A 40 7.79 -10.25 -16.06
N ASN A 41 7.44 -9.61 -14.96
CA ASN A 41 8.27 -9.44 -13.76
C ASN A 41 7.92 -10.45 -12.65
N VAL A 42 7.69 -11.70 -13.02
CA VAL A 42 7.29 -12.76 -12.06
C VAL A 42 8.32 -12.95 -10.95
N GLY A 43 9.61 -12.71 -11.23
CA GLY A 43 10.69 -12.79 -10.23
C GLY A 43 10.62 -11.74 -9.12
N SER A 44 9.75 -10.73 -9.24
CA SER A 44 9.48 -9.74 -8.19
C SER A 44 8.40 -10.20 -7.19
N ILE A 45 7.69 -11.29 -7.49
CA ILE A 45 6.69 -11.87 -6.58
C ILE A 45 7.43 -12.65 -5.50
N SER A 46 7.30 -12.23 -4.25
CA SER A 46 7.92 -12.90 -3.11
C SER A 46 7.02 -14.01 -2.55
N ASP A 47 7.60 -14.97 -1.82
CA ASP A 47 6.85 -15.97 -1.05
C ASP A 47 5.87 -15.33 -0.06
N TYR A 48 6.19 -14.11 0.39
CA TYR A 48 5.32 -13.31 1.25
C TYR A 48 4.06 -12.85 0.50
N ASP A 49 4.22 -12.35 -0.74
CA ASP A 49 3.07 -11.90 -1.55
C ASP A 49 2.14 -13.06 -1.87
N VAL A 50 2.69 -14.23 -2.24
CA VAL A 50 1.91 -15.45 -2.51
C VAL A 50 1.12 -15.88 -1.27
N ARG A 51 1.75 -15.90 -0.09
CA ARG A 51 1.06 -16.24 1.16
C ARG A 51 -0.07 -15.28 1.49
N MET A 52 0.13 -13.98 1.27
CA MET A 52 -0.92 -12.97 1.52
C MET A 52 -2.07 -13.12 0.52
N ALA A 53 -1.79 -13.45 -0.74
CA ALA A 53 -2.79 -13.66 -1.78
C ALA A 53 -3.65 -14.93 -1.57
N ASP A 54 -3.06 -16.02 -1.09
CA ASP A 54 -3.72 -17.32 -0.91
C ASP A 54 -4.22 -17.58 0.52
N TRP A 55 -4.38 -16.51 1.32
CA TRP A 55 -4.78 -16.66 2.72
C TRP A 55 -6.18 -17.27 2.84
N ASP A 56 -6.23 -18.45 3.48
CA ASP A 56 -7.44 -19.20 3.78
C ASP A 56 -8.18 -18.65 5.02
N VAL A 57 -9.48 -18.35 4.86
CA VAL A 57 -10.31 -17.62 5.85
C VAL A 57 -10.57 -18.46 7.11
N LEU A 58 -10.25 -19.75 7.09
CA LEU A 58 -10.50 -20.69 8.19
C LEU A 58 -9.62 -20.45 9.45
N SER A 59 -8.60 -19.60 9.39
CA SER A 59 -7.90 -19.12 10.59
C SER A 59 -8.41 -17.73 10.98
N GLU A 60 -9.28 -17.66 11.98
CA GLU A 60 -9.73 -16.40 12.57
C GLU A 60 -8.50 -15.63 13.09
N THR A 61 -8.22 -14.48 12.47
CA THR A 61 -7.07 -13.59 12.71
C THR A 61 -5.71 -14.12 12.23
N LEU A 62 -4.94 -13.30 11.52
CA LEU A 62 -3.52 -13.59 11.27
C LEU A 62 -2.68 -12.37 11.63
N PRO A 63 -1.77 -12.52 12.60
CA PRO A 63 -0.70 -11.57 12.79
C PRO A 63 0.33 -11.73 11.67
N THR A 64 0.44 -10.73 10.80
CA THR A 64 1.45 -10.66 9.75
C THR A 64 2.59 -9.75 10.19
N LYS A 65 3.82 -10.27 10.19
CA LYS A 65 5.01 -9.44 10.33
C LYS A 65 5.22 -8.65 9.04
N ILE A 66 5.31 -7.32 9.15
CA ILE A 66 5.57 -6.48 7.99
C ILE A 66 7.06 -6.13 7.94
N ILE A 67 7.70 -6.44 6.81
CA ILE A 67 9.10 -6.10 6.51
C ILE A 67 9.28 -4.58 6.48
N ASN A 68 8.44 -3.89 5.70
CA ASN A 68 8.40 -2.44 5.60
C ASN A 68 6.95 -1.96 5.61
N ALA A 69 6.53 -1.34 6.71
CA ALA A 69 5.17 -0.85 6.90
C ALA A 69 4.78 0.26 5.90
N ILE A 70 5.76 1.03 5.42
CA ILE A 70 5.52 2.08 4.42
C ILE A 70 5.31 1.45 3.05
N ASP A 71 6.15 0.51 2.63
CA ASP A 71 5.94 -0.20 1.35
C ASP A 71 4.62 -0.98 1.36
N PHE A 72 4.26 -1.55 2.51
CA PHE A 72 2.97 -2.23 2.68
C PHE A 72 1.80 -1.27 2.55
N ALA A 73 1.86 -0.08 3.18
CA ALA A 73 0.84 0.95 2.99
C ALA A 73 0.79 1.45 1.53
N GLN A 74 1.94 1.54 0.86
CA GLN A 74 2.02 1.96 -0.54
C GLN A 74 1.27 1.00 -1.46
N LYS A 75 1.40 -0.33 -1.28
CA LYS A 75 0.64 -1.32 -2.06
C LYS A 75 -0.87 -1.10 -1.99
N PHE A 76 -1.38 -0.67 -0.83
CA PHE A 76 -2.80 -0.39 -0.61
C PHE A 76 -3.25 0.91 -1.28
N GLU A 77 -2.38 1.92 -1.32
CA GLU A 77 -2.62 3.16 -2.07
C GLU A 77 -2.59 2.92 -3.56
N ASP A 78 -1.60 2.17 -4.06
CA ASP A 78 -1.49 1.80 -5.48
C ASP A 78 -2.74 1.04 -5.95
N PHE A 79 -3.30 0.17 -5.10
CA PHE A 79 -4.56 -0.53 -5.38
C PHE A 79 -5.78 0.41 -5.45
N TYR A 80 -5.83 1.43 -4.58
CA TYR A 80 -6.86 2.46 -4.63
C TYR A 80 -6.73 3.31 -5.91
N ASP A 81 -5.52 3.76 -6.23
CA ASP A 81 -5.26 4.59 -7.43
C ASP A 81 -5.57 3.83 -8.72
N ALA A 82 -5.29 2.52 -8.76
CA ALA A 82 -5.64 1.65 -9.88
C ALA A 82 -7.13 1.29 -9.95
N THR A 83 -7.97 1.68 -8.99
CA THR A 83 -9.37 1.25 -8.93
C THR A 83 -10.18 1.75 -10.12
N ASP A 84 -10.05 3.00 -10.51
CA ASP A 84 -10.80 3.54 -11.64
C ASP A 84 -10.32 2.97 -12.97
N ASP A 85 -9.01 2.79 -13.13
CA ASP A 85 -8.43 2.14 -14.32
C ASP A 85 -8.88 0.66 -14.41
N ALA A 86 -8.89 -0.07 -13.30
CA ALA A 86 -9.37 -1.45 -13.25
C ALA A 86 -10.87 -1.53 -13.61
N ILE A 87 -11.69 -0.59 -13.14
CA ILE A 87 -13.10 -0.50 -13.53
C ILE A 87 -13.22 -0.36 -15.05
N VAL A 88 -12.33 0.37 -15.72
CA VAL A 88 -12.34 0.48 -17.19
C VAL A 88 -11.80 -0.81 -17.85
N GLU A 89 -10.70 -1.38 -17.37
CA GLU A 89 -10.05 -2.57 -17.96
C GLU A 89 -10.90 -3.83 -17.89
N ILE A 90 -11.59 -4.12 -16.78
CA ILE A 90 -12.40 -5.35 -16.63
C ILE A 90 -13.51 -5.40 -17.72
N ALA A 91 -13.97 -4.26 -18.23
CA ALA A 91 -15.00 -4.20 -19.28
C ALA A 91 -14.42 -4.56 -20.65
N LEU A 92 -13.14 -4.24 -20.88
CA LEU A 92 -12.41 -4.55 -22.11
C LEU A 92 -12.05 -6.04 -22.19
N GLU A 93 -11.64 -6.65 -21.07
CA GLU A 93 -11.21 -8.05 -21.03
C GLU A 93 -12.39 -9.04 -21.07
N SER A 94 -13.54 -8.68 -20.48
CA SER A 94 -14.73 -9.56 -20.41
C SER A 94 -15.64 -9.48 -21.65
N GLY A 95 -15.41 -8.53 -22.56
CA GLY A 95 -16.23 -8.33 -23.76
C GLY A 95 -17.70 -7.97 -23.49
N THR A 96 -18.05 -7.60 -22.24
CA THR A 96 -19.43 -7.35 -21.80
C THR A 96 -19.53 -5.96 -21.15
N PRO A 97 -20.27 -4.99 -21.73
CA PRO A 97 -20.39 -3.63 -21.17
C PRO A 97 -21.49 -3.51 -20.09
N PRO A 98 -21.34 -2.62 -19.07
CA PRO A 98 -20.21 -2.41 -18.18
C PRO A 98 -20.60 -2.94 -16.78
N PHE A 99 -20.34 -4.22 -16.50
CA PHE A 99 -20.61 -4.89 -15.21
C PHE A 99 -22.06 -4.88 -14.71
N LEU A 100 -22.30 -5.76 -13.73
CA LEU A 100 -23.36 -5.50 -12.77
C LEU A 100 -22.88 -4.35 -11.87
N ASN A 101 -23.74 -3.36 -11.59
CA ASN A 101 -23.41 -2.22 -10.72
C ASN A 101 -22.73 -2.66 -9.40
N ASP A 102 -23.07 -3.85 -8.92
CA ASP A 102 -22.56 -4.44 -7.70
C ASP A 102 -21.05 -4.72 -7.74
N GLU A 103 -20.47 -5.03 -8.91
CA GLU A 103 -19.03 -5.30 -9.06
C GLU A 103 -18.20 -4.00 -9.04
N ILE A 104 -18.70 -2.94 -9.66
CA ILE A 104 -18.09 -1.59 -9.57
C ILE A 104 -18.17 -1.08 -8.13
N VAL A 105 -19.34 -1.25 -7.49
CA VAL A 105 -19.55 -0.85 -6.10
C VAL A 105 -18.63 -1.63 -5.18
N LEU A 106 -18.49 -2.94 -5.38
CA LEU A 106 -17.58 -3.80 -4.64
C LEU A 106 -16.13 -3.31 -4.81
N ARG A 107 -15.69 -3.08 -6.05
CA ARG A 107 -14.32 -2.61 -6.31
C ARG A 107 -14.03 -1.28 -5.63
N ARG A 108 -14.92 -0.29 -5.76
CA ARG A 108 -14.76 1.01 -5.09
C ARG A 108 -14.79 0.89 -3.57
N THR A 109 -15.60 -0.02 -3.03
CA THR A 109 -15.65 -0.29 -1.60
C THR A 109 -14.32 -0.85 -1.11
N MET A 110 -13.78 -1.85 -1.80
CA MET A 110 -12.48 -2.44 -1.47
C MET A 110 -11.34 -1.44 -1.62
N GLY A 111 -11.34 -0.62 -2.68
CA GLY A 111 -10.34 0.44 -2.85
C GLY A 111 -10.35 1.45 -1.70
N LYS A 112 -11.52 1.92 -1.28
CA LYS A 112 -11.65 2.82 -0.12
C LYS A 112 -11.18 2.17 1.18
N GLN A 113 -11.57 0.92 1.42
CA GLN A 113 -11.10 0.17 2.58
C GLN A 113 -9.58 0.00 2.55
N ALA A 114 -8.98 -0.20 1.37
CA ALA A 114 -7.54 -0.29 1.24
C ALA A 114 -6.86 1.03 1.62
N LEU A 115 -7.35 2.16 1.12
CA LEU A 115 -6.84 3.50 1.47
C LEU A 115 -6.98 3.81 2.97
N GLU A 116 -8.08 3.40 3.60
CA GLU A 116 -8.27 3.53 5.05
C GLU A 116 -7.26 2.71 5.84
N LEU A 117 -6.95 1.48 5.39
CA LEU A 117 -5.94 0.63 6.02
C LEU A 117 -4.53 1.21 5.85
N ALA A 118 -4.18 1.72 4.66
CA ALA A 118 -2.92 2.41 4.41
C ALA A 118 -2.73 3.60 5.36
N SER A 119 -3.77 4.42 5.50
CA SER A 119 -3.77 5.60 6.38
C SER A 119 -3.55 5.21 7.84
N LYS A 120 -4.24 4.16 8.32
CA LYS A 120 -4.07 3.65 9.69
C LYS A 120 -2.64 3.16 9.95
N ILE A 121 -2.05 2.45 8.98
CA ILE A 121 -0.67 1.98 9.08
C ILE A 121 0.32 3.15 9.17
N LYS A 122 0.21 4.14 8.27
CA LYS A 122 1.09 5.32 8.28
C LYS A 122 0.97 6.13 9.57
N GLN A 123 -0.25 6.34 10.06
CA GLN A 123 -0.49 7.02 11.35
C GLN A 123 0.16 6.29 12.52
N GLU A 124 0.06 4.95 12.55
CA GLU A 124 0.63 4.18 13.65
C GLU A 124 2.17 4.14 13.59
N VAL A 125 2.76 4.05 12.39
CA VAL A 125 4.21 4.20 12.20
C VAL A 125 4.69 5.56 12.67
N ALA A 126 3.97 6.64 12.33
CA ALA A 126 4.29 8.00 12.78
C ALA A 126 4.29 8.10 14.32
N LYS A 127 3.22 7.63 14.96
CA LYS A 127 3.09 7.59 16.44
C LYS A 127 4.25 6.83 17.10
N GLN A 128 4.65 5.69 16.56
CA GLN A 128 5.67 4.84 17.16
C GLN A 128 7.11 5.25 16.85
N THR A 129 7.32 6.09 15.84
CA THR A 129 8.63 6.65 15.49
C THR A 129 8.87 8.04 16.09
N GLY A 130 7.86 8.65 16.72
CA GLY A 130 7.95 10.00 17.27
C GLY A 130 7.96 11.10 16.21
N LEU A 131 7.73 10.75 14.94
CA LEU A 131 7.37 11.67 13.89
C LEU A 131 5.89 12.01 14.12
N GLY A 132 5.61 13.17 14.71
CA GLY A 132 4.25 13.58 15.09
C GLY A 132 3.22 13.45 13.96
N GLU A 133 1.95 13.35 14.33
CA GLU A 133 0.79 13.24 13.43
C GLU A 133 0.97 14.10 12.18
N VAL A 134 1.21 13.43 11.04
CA VAL A 134 1.08 14.09 9.75
C VAL A 134 -0.41 14.20 9.49
N ASP A 135 -0.94 15.41 9.65
CA ASP A 135 -2.29 15.74 9.25
C ASP A 135 -2.40 15.58 7.73
N ILE A 136 -2.95 14.45 7.30
CA ILE A 136 -3.10 14.06 5.90
C ILE A 136 -4.03 15.03 5.14
N SER A 137 -4.84 15.82 5.87
CA SER A 137 -5.66 16.88 5.27
C SER A 137 -4.86 18.12 4.83
N GLN A 138 -3.57 18.19 5.18
CA GLN A 138 -2.65 19.27 4.79
C GLN A 138 -1.54 18.83 3.83
N ILE A 139 -1.52 17.57 3.38
CA ILE A 139 -0.57 17.12 2.36
C ILE A 139 -1.07 17.61 0.99
N ASP A 140 -0.58 18.77 0.58
CA ASP A 140 -0.66 19.22 -0.80
C ASP A 140 0.31 18.36 -1.64
N ILE A 141 -0.25 17.38 -2.34
CA ILE A 141 0.47 16.33 -3.09
C ILE A 141 1.44 16.94 -4.12
N ASP A 142 1.16 18.16 -4.58
CA ASP A 142 1.99 18.87 -5.57
C ASP A 142 3.31 19.43 -4.98
N ALA A 143 3.38 19.68 -3.67
CA ALA A 143 4.59 20.22 -3.05
C ALA A 143 5.69 19.14 -2.87
N GLY A 144 5.30 17.88 -2.67
CA GLY A 144 6.23 16.77 -2.42
C GLY A 144 7.08 16.39 -3.64
N ILE A 145 6.52 16.51 -4.84
CA ILE A 145 7.21 16.19 -6.10
C ILE A 145 8.27 17.25 -6.44
N SER A 146 8.01 18.52 -6.14
CA SER A 146 8.98 19.60 -6.38
C SER A 146 10.25 19.50 -5.52
N SER A 147 10.15 18.90 -4.33
CA SER A 147 11.31 18.68 -3.46
C SER A 147 12.19 17.51 -3.92
N LEU A 148 11.62 16.52 -4.62
CA LEU A 148 12.34 15.34 -5.11
C LEU A 148 13.04 15.60 -6.47
N LEU A 149 12.58 16.58 -7.23
CA LEU A 149 13.18 16.97 -8.51
C LEU A 149 14.36 17.95 -8.38
N ASN A 150 14.55 18.59 -7.22
CA ASN A 150 15.70 19.45 -6.95
C ASN A 150 16.90 18.68 -6.35
N GLY A 151 17.23 17.55 -6.97
CA GLY A 151 18.48 16.83 -6.71
C GLY A 151 19.70 17.70 -7.02
N GLU A 152 20.42 18.05 -5.95
CA GLU A 152 21.86 18.33 -5.85
C GLU A 152 22.53 19.19 -6.95
N ARG A 153 23.03 20.36 -6.53
CA ARG A 153 24.31 20.86 -7.03
C ARG A 153 25.22 21.24 -5.87
N SER A 154 26.13 20.31 -5.55
CA SER A 154 27.33 20.55 -4.75
C SER A 154 28.18 21.66 -5.39
N THR A 155 28.78 22.54 -4.57
CA THR A 155 30.22 22.52 -4.25
C THR A 155 30.62 23.77 -3.45
N GLU A 156 31.45 23.51 -2.44
CA GLU A 156 32.34 24.36 -1.64
C GLU A 156 32.76 25.72 -2.25
N GLU A 157 32.91 26.72 -1.39
CA GLU A 157 34.20 27.42 -1.25
C GLU A 157 34.29 28.12 0.13
N ASP A 158 35.21 27.60 0.94
CA ASP A 158 35.85 28.31 2.05
C ASP A 158 36.45 29.63 1.53
N SER A 159 36.24 30.71 2.28
CA SER A 159 37.29 31.72 2.47
C SER A 159 36.92 32.60 3.67
N ASP A 160 37.51 32.23 4.80
CA ASP A 160 37.99 33.19 5.79
C ASP A 160 38.75 34.32 5.09
N GLU A 161 38.38 35.58 5.33
CA GLU A 161 39.38 36.64 5.46
C GLU A 161 38.86 37.80 6.34
N ALA A 162 39.60 37.97 7.43
CA ALA A 162 39.82 39.11 8.34
C ALA A 162 39.11 40.46 8.11
#